data_AF-A0A969V052-F1
#
_entry.id   AF-A0A969V052-F1
#
_cell.length_a   1.000
_cell.length_b   1.000
_cell.length_c   1.000
_cell.angle_alpha   90.00
_cell.angle_beta   90.00
_cell.angle_gamma   90.00
#
_symmetry.space_group_name_H-M   'P 1'
#
loop_
_entity.id
_entity.type
_entity.pdbx_description
1 polymer ?
#
loop_
_entity_poly.entity_id
_entity_poly.type
_entity_poly.pdbx_seq_one_letter_code
_entity_poly.pdbx_strand_id
1 'polypeptide(L)' 'MDTQTLDLNLLKTLIKESVREVLREEWFNMFQLLIPYVETEEQTEIDENLGSSPEGLAEEDFVDMTDWVTNASQV' A
#
# COMPACT_ATOMS: atom_id res chain seq x y z
N MET A 1 -7.47 10.24 -38.32
CA MET A 1 -7.75 10.23 -36.87
C MET A 1 -8.10 11.65 -36.48
N ASP A 2 -9.34 11.88 -36.04
CA ASP A 2 -9.83 13.22 -35.74
C ASP A 2 -9.16 13.80 -34.50
N THR A 3 -8.57 14.98 -34.63
CA THR A 3 -7.81 15.68 -33.58
C THR A 3 -8.59 15.87 -32.29
N GLN A 4 -9.93 16.01 -32.35
CA GLN A 4 -10.80 16.06 -31.18
C GLN A 4 -10.80 14.76 -30.36
N THR A 5 -10.65 13.60 -31.01
CA THR A 5 -10.63 12.30 -30.31
C THR A 5 -9.30 12.05 -29.60
N LEU A 6 -8.19 12.58 -30.13
CA LEU A 6 -6.88 12.53 -29.47
C LEU A 6 -6.88 13.41 -28.21
N ASP A 7 -7.45 14.61 -28.32
CA ASP A 7 -7.53 15.59 -27.24
C ASP A 7 -8.37 15.11 -26.04
N LEU A 8 -9.52 14.48 -26.32
CA LEU A 8 -10.39 13.94 -25.28
C LEU A 8 -9.76 12.75 -24.54
N ASN A 9 -9.00 11.91 -25.25
CA ASN A 9 -8.28 10.80 -24.64
C ASN A 9 -7.11 11.30 -23.77
N LEU A 10 -6.39 12.34 -24.21
CA LEU A 10 -5.33 12.96 -23.44
C LEU A 10 -5.87 13.55 -22.12
N LEU A 11 -6.97 14.30 -22.21
CA LEU A 11 -7.64 14.87 -21.03
C LEU A 11 -8.07 13.77 -20.04
N LYS A 12 -8.64 12.67 -20.55
CA LYS A 12 -9.05 11.53 -19.72
C LYS A 12 -7.87 10.87 -19.01
N THR A 13 -6.73 10.75 -19.69
CA THR A 13 -5.50 10.21 -19.09
C THR A 13 -4.99 11.13 -18.00
N LEU A 14 -4.91 12.43 -18.27
CA LEU A 14 -4.44 13.41 -17.29
C LEU A 14 -5.32 13.42 -16.03
N ILE A 15 -6.64 13.38 -16.19
CA ILE A 15 -7.58 13.28 -15.06
C ILE A 15 -7.35 11.99 -14.26
N LYS A 16 -7.17 10.85 -14.94
CA LYS A 16 -6.90 9.57 -14.27
C LYS A 16 -5.60 9.59 -13.48
N GLU A 17 -4.55 10.18 -14.03
CA GLU A 17 -3.26 10.28 -13.36
C GLU A 17 -3.34 11.19 -12.14
N SER A 18 -3.96 12.37 -12.27
CA SER A 18 -4.17 13.29 -11.15
C SER A 18 -5.01 12.67 -10.03
N VAL A 19 -6.10 11.97 -10.36
CA VAL A 19 -6.93 11.29 -9.34
C VAL A 19 -6.16 10.15 -8.68
N ARG A 20 -5.36 9.38 -9.44
CA ARG A 20 -4.55 8.30 -8.89
C ARG A 20 -3.50 8.83 -7.91
N GLU A 21 -2.88 9.95 -8.22
CA GLU A 21 -1.89 10.60 -7.35
C GLU A 21 -2.52 11.02 -6.03
N VAL A 22 -3.64 11.77 -6.08
CA VAL A 22 -4.38 12.18 -4.88
C VAL A 22 -4.81 10.98 -4.05
N LEU A 23 -5.34 9.93 -4.68
CA LEU A 23 -5.75 8.72 -3.94
C LEU A 23 -4.59 8.02 -3.24
N ARG A 24 -3.39 8.04 -3.82
CA ARG A 24 -2.20 7.46 -3.17
C ARG A 24 -1.79 8.27 -1.95
N GLU A 25 -1.81 9.59 -2.05
CA GLU A 25 -1.50 10.48 -0.93
C GLU A 25 -2.52 10.33 0.19
N GLU A 26 -3.81 10.35 -0.14
CA GLU A 26 -4.89 10.19 0.85
C GLU A 26 -4.91 8.80 1.49
N TRP A 27 -4.57 7.74 0.74
CA TRP A 27 -4.36 6.42 1.33
C TRP A 27 -3.21 6.41 2.33
N PHE A 28 -2.09 7.06 2.02
CA PHE A 28 -0.99 7.17 2.96
C PHE A 28 -1.40 7.91 4.23
N ASN A 29 -2.10 9.03 4.11
CA ASN A 29 -2.64 9.78 5.25
C ASN A 29 -3.62 8.93 6.09
N MET A 30 -4.48 8.15 5.42
CA MET A 30 -5.41 7.24 6.08
C MET A 30 -4.66 6.13 6.84
N PHE A 31 -3.64 5.51 6.24
CA PHE A 31 -2.82 4.52 6.93
C PHE A 31 -2.08 5.13 8.12
N GLN A 32 -1.53 6.34 7.99
CA GLN A 32 -0.92 7.05 9.12
C GLN A 32 -1.91 7.31 10.26
N LEU A 33 -3.16 7.67 9.95
CA LEU A 33 -4.20 7.86 10.95
C LEU A 33 -4.58 6.57 11.67
N LEU A 34 -4.49 5.42 10.98
CA LEU A 34 -4.81 4.11 11.55
C LEU A 34 -3.69 3.53 12.42
N ILE A 35 -2.45 3.99 12.25
CA ILE A 35 -1.33 3.50 13.06
C ILE A 35 -1.46 4.11 14.46
N PRO A 36 -1.65 3.30 15.52
CA PRO A 36 -1.70 3.81 16.88
C PRO A 36 -0.35 4.40 17.26
N TYR A 37 -0.37 5.45 18.08
CA TYR A 37 0.85 5.95 18.69
C TYR A 37 1.38 4.91 19.68
N VAL A 38 2.69 4.64 19.62
CA VAL A 38 3.40 3.72 20.50
C VAL A 38 4.57 4.48 21.10
N GLU A 39 4.69 4.47 22.43
CA GLU A 39 5.83 5.06 23.12
C GLU A 39 7.10 4.21 22.92
N THR A 40 8.28 4.80 23.04
CA THR A 40 9.53 4.04 22.84
C THR A 40 9.68 2.86 23.81
N GLU A 41 9.20 3.01 25.05
CA GLU A 41 9.20 1.93 26.04
C GLU A 41 8.25 0.80 25.62
N GLU A 42 7.04 1.14 25.18
CA GLU A 42 6.06 0.18 24.67
C GLU A 42 6.57 -0.55 23.42
N GLN A 43 7.21 0.16 22.49
CA GLN A 43 7.83 -0.46 21.31
C GLN A 43 8.95 -1.43 21.72
N THR A 44 9.73 -1.09 22.75
CA THR A 44 10.80 -1.96 23.27
C THR A 44 10.23 -3.24 23.89
N GLU A 45 9.14 -3.13 24.66
CA GLU A 45 8.44 -4.30 25.22
C GLU A 45 7.86 -5.21 24.12
N ILE A 46 7.28 -4.60 23.07
CA ILE A 46 6.76 -5.33 21.90
C ILE A 46 7.90 -6.10 21.22
N ASP A 47 9.02 -5.45 20.98
CA ASP A 47 10.18 -6.02 20.31
C ASP A 47 10.81 -7.16 21.12
N GLU A 48 10.85 -7.06 22.46
CA GLU A 48 11.34 -8.12 23.34
C GLU A 48 10.43 -9.35 23.36
N ASN A 49 9.11 -9.14 23.30
CA ASN A 49 8.12 -10.23 23.41
C ASN A 49 7.80 -10.91 22.08
N LEU A 50 7.76 -10.15 20.99
CA LEU A 50 7.35 -10.62 19.66
C LEU A 50 8.52 -10.74 18.67
N GLY A 51 9.68 -10.18 19.01
CA GLY A 51 10.86 -10.14 18.15
C GLY A 51 10.85 -8.92 17.21
N SER A 52 12.01 -8.27 17.08
CA SER A 52 12.18 -7.07 16.26
C SER A 52 12.36 -7.35 14.76
N SER A 53 12.75 -8.57 14.38
CA SER A 53 13.15 -8.90 13.01
C SER A 53 12.72 -10.31 12.60
N PRO A 54 12.22 -10.50 11.36
CA PRO A 54 11.92 -11.82 10.81
C PRO A 54 13.15 -12.71 10.59
N GLU A 55 14.37 -12.19 10.73
CA GLU A 55 15.64 -12.89 10.45
C GLU A 55 15.88 -14.16 11.30
N GLY A 56 15.10 -14.36 12.36
CA GLY A 56 15.16 -15.55 13.22
C GLY A 56 14.00 -16.54 13.06
N LEU A 57 13.03 -16.25 12.20
CA LEU A 57 11.86 -17.12 11.97
C LEU A 57 12.17 -18.15 10.88
N ALA A 58 11.67 -19.38 11.05
CA ALA A 58 11.88 -20.42 10.06
C ALA A 58 11.01 -20.13 8.83
N GLU A 59 11.48 -20.52 7.63
CA GLU A 59 10.73 -20.29 6.39
C GLU A 59 9.33 -20.94 6.41
N GLU A 60 9.19 -22.03 7.18
CA GLU A 60 7.92 -22.72 7.42
C GLU A 60 6.89 -21.93 8.26
N ASP A 61 7.32 -20.89 8.96
CA ASP A 61 6.44 -20.00 9.74
C ASP A 61 5.78 -18.92 8.85
N PHE A 62 6.25 -18.73 7.62
CA PHE A 62 5.74 -17.71 6.70
C PHE A 62 4.64 -18.27 5.79
N VAL A 63 3.56 -17.51 5.64
CA VAL A 63 2.48 -17.81 4.69
C VAL A 63 2.64 -16.94 3.46
N ASP A 64 2.63 -17.55 2.27
CA ASP A 64 2.63 -16.82 1.01
C ASP A 64 1.28 -16.11 0.80
N MET A 65 1.29 -14.77 0.91
CA MET A 65 0.11 -13.93 0.72
C MET A 65 -0.03 -13.41 -0.72
N THR A 66 0.89 -13.77 -1.62
CA THR A 66 0.87 -13.26 -3.01
C THR A 66 -0.32 -13.78 -3.81
N ASP A 67 -0.96 -14.86 -3.37
CA ASP A 67 -2.25 -15.35 -3.84
C ASP A 67 -3.36 -14.27 -3.84
N TRP A 68 -3.25 -13.27 -2.97
CA TRP A 68 -4.24 -12.19 -2.91
C TRP A 68 -4.02 -11.14 -4.01
N VAL A 69 -2.79 -10.97 -4.47
CA VAL A 69 -2.43 -10.02 -5.55
C VAL A 69 -2.81 -10.59 -6.91
N THR A 70 -2.58 -11.88 -7.13
CA THR A 70 -3.01 -12.59 -8.34
C THR A 70 -4.53 -12.54 -8.50
N ASN A 71 -5.29 -12.72 -7.42
CA ASN A 71 -6.75 -12.60 -7.45
C ASN A 71 -7.24 -11.15 -7.60
N ALA A 72 -6.55 -10.15 -7.02
CA ALA A 72 -6.90 -8.75 -7.20
C ALA A 72 -6.64 -8.23 -8.63
N SER A 73 -5.65 -8.79 -9.33
CA SER A 73 -5.35 -8.43 -10.73
C SER A 73 -6.37 -8.96 -11.76
N GLN A 74 -7.32 -9.80 -11.33
CA GLN A 74 -8.37 -10.38 -12.17
C GLN A 74 -9.69 -9.60 -12.16
N VAL A 75 -9.75 -8.44 -11.49
CA VAL A 75 -10.93 -7.55 -11.43
C VAL A 75 -10.66 -6.22 -12.12
#